data_AF-A0A482VZW2-F1
#
_entry.id   AF-A0A482VZW2-F1
#
_cell.length_a   1.000
_cell.length_b   1.000
_cell.length_c   1.000
_cell.angle_alpha   90.00
_cell.angle_beta   90.00
_cell.angle_gamma   90.00
#
_symmetry.space_group_name_H-M   'P 1'
#
loop_
_entity.id
_entity.type
_entity.pdbx_description
1 polymer ?
#
loop_
_entity_poly.entity_id
_entity_poly.type
_entity_poly.pdbx_seq_one_letter_code
_entity_poly.pdbx_strand_id
1 'polypeptide(L)'
;KDIEKLTNSVVAYIAGVPFPFVGYDQNDACPLIYTADGKEKAGCPLKAGQDYIYRDNIDVLQIYPRVKAVIHWGITGDDGNDVICFEVPARITN
;
A
#
# COMPACT_ATOMS: atom_id res chain seq x y z
N LYS A 1 -13.37 12.67 7.76
CA LYS A 1 -14.37 11.63 8.10
C LYS A 1 -13.65 10.44 8.67
N ASP A 2 -14.36 9.62 9.45
CA ASP A 2 -13.79 8.37 9.93
C ASP A 2 -13.76 7.35 8.79
N ILE A 3 -12.83 6.40 8.85
CA ILE A 3 -12.63 5.34 7.86
C ILE A 3 -12.71 4.00 8.58
N GLU A 4 -13.66 3.17 8.17
CA GLU A 4 -13.95 1.90 8.84
C GLU A 4 -13.11 0.74 8.30
N LYS A 5 -12.69 0.82 7.04
CA LYS A 5 -11.88 -0.20 6.36
C LYS A 5 -10.87 0.45 5.44
N LEU A 6 -9.73 -0.21 5.30
CA LEU A 6 -8.70 0.16 4.35
C LEU A 6 -8.34 -1.05 3.50
N THR A 7 -8.20 -0.85 2.20
CA THR A 7 -7.80 -1.90 1.26
C THR A 7 -6.60 -1.43 0.45
N ASN A 8 -5.56 -2.24 0.36
CA ASN A 8 -4.42 -1.96 -0.50
C ASN A 8 -4.85 -2.03 -1.98
N SER A 9 -4.36 -1.09 -2.80
CA SER A 9 -4.45 -1.13 -4.26
C SER A 9 -3.04 -0.95 -4.83
N VAL A 10 -2.40 -2.07 -5.20
CA VAL A 10 -0.96 -2.07 -5.55
C VAL A 10 -0.76 -2.68 -6.93
N VAL A 11 -0.19 -1.89 -7.84
CA VAL A 11 0.05 -2.28 -9.23
C VAL A 11 1.46 -1.91 -9.64
N ALA A 12 2.16 -2.84 -10.30
CA ALA A 12 3.47 -2.57 -10.89
C ALA A 12 3.33 -2.28 -12.39
N TYR A 13 3.83 -1.15 -12.85
CA TYR A 13 3.89 -0.84 -14.28
C TYR A 13 5.27 -1.16 -14.85
N ILE A 14 5.33 -2.13 -15.76
CA ILE A 14 6.56 -2.51 -16.47
C ILE A 14 6.39 -2.13 -17.94
N ALA A 15 7.22 -1.21 -18.42
CA ALA A 15 7.09 -0.65 -19.78
C ALA A 15 5.66 -0.11 -20.08
N GLY A 16 4.98 0.43 -19.06
CA GLY A 16 3.62 0.96 -19.16
C GLY A 16 2.50 -0.10 -19.08
N VAL A 17 2.83 -1.38 -18.99
CA VAL A 17 1.84 -2.46 -18.83
C VAL A 17 1.62 -2.73 -17.33
N PRO A 18 0.36 -2.76 -16.84
CA PRO A 18 0.06 -3.07 -15.44
C PRO A 18 0.25 -4.56 -15.16
N PHE A 19 0.94 -4.86 -14.06
CA PHE A 19 1.14 -6.19 -13.52
C PHE A 19 0.64 -6.23 -12.08
N PRO A 20 -0.08 -7.30 -11.67
CA PRO A 20 -0.53 -7.46 -10.31
C PRO A 20 0.67 -7.61 -9.37
N PHE A 21 0.65 -6.89 -8.25
CA PHE A 21 1.63 -7.09 -7.18
C PHE A 21 1.13 -8.22 -6.26
N VAL A 22 1.50 -9.46 -6.62
CA VAL A 22 0.96 -10.68 -6.04
C VAL A 22 1.10 -10.66 -4.51
N GLY A 23 -0.03 -10.84 -3.82
CA GLY A 23 -0.06 -10.94 -2.36
C GLY A 23 -0.07 -9.60 -1.63
N TYR A 24 -0.14 -8.45 -2.33
CA TYR A 24 -0.27 -7.13 -1.70
C TYR A 24 -1.52 -6.37 -2.17
N ASP A 25 -1.95 -6.56 -3.42
CA ASP A 25 -3.17 -5.95 -3.96
C ASP A 25 -4.45 -6.55 -3.36
N GLN A 26 -5.45 -5.71 -3.09
CA GLN A 26 -6.78 -6.05 -2.57
C GLN A 26 -6.82 -6.70 -1.18
N ASN A 27 -5.76 -6.49 -0.39
CA ASN A 27 -5.68 -7.00 0.98
C ASN A 27 -6.14 -5.96 2.01
N ASP A 28 -6.55 -6.43 3.19
CA ASP A 28 -6.87 -5.56 4.33
C ASP A 28 -5.61 -4.83 4.82
N ALA A 29 -5.65 -3.50 4.78
CA ALA A 29 -4.56 -2.62 5.17
C ALA A 29 -4.66 -2.15 6.63
N CYS A 30 -5.78 -2.35 7.31
CA CYS A 30 -5.96 -1.96 8.71
C CYS A 30 -4.89 -2.53 9.66
N PRO A 31 -4.45 -3.81 9.53
CA PRO A 31 -3.41 -4.38 10.39
C PRO A 31 -2.01 -3.73 10.25
N LEU A 32 -1.83 -2.91 9.22
CA LEU A 32 -0.59 -2.21 8.86
C LEU A 32 -0.59 -0.74 9.34
N ILE A 33 -1.66 -0.29 10.01
CA ILE A 33 -1.75 1.06 10.55
C ILE A 33 -1.27 1.12 12.00
N TYR A 34 -0.37 2.07 12.24
CA TYR A 34 0.22 2.38 13.53
C TYR A 34 -0.19 3.78 14.00
N THR A 35 -0.09 4.00 15.30
CA THR A 35 -0.21 5.32 15.92
C THR A 35 0.78 6.31 15.31
N ALA A 36 0.53 7.62 15.49
CA ALA A 36 1.39 8.69 14.95
C ALA A 36 2.87 8.58 15.37
N ASP A 37 3.16 7.97 16.53
CA ASP A 37 4.53 7.71 17.00
C ASP A 37 5.13 6.39 16.45
N GLY A 38 4.34 5.60 15.72
CA GLY A 38 4.76 4.39 15.02
C GLY A 38 5.07 3.20 15.93
N LYS A 39 4.63 3.22 17.19
CA LYS A 39 4.95 2.17 18.19
C LYS A 39 3.86 1.13 18.34
N GLU A 40 2.59 1.55 18.36
CA GLU A 40 1.46 0.67 18.61
C GLU A 40 0.61 0.52 17.34
N LYS A 41 -0.03 -0.63 17.17
CA LYS A 41 -1.01 -0.82 16.10
C LYS A 41 -2.26 -0.04 16.45
N ALA A 42 -2.68 0.86 15.57
CA ALA A 42 -3.94 1.57 15.71
C ALA A 42 -5.10 0.72 15.18
N GLY A 43 -4.88 0.07 14.03
CA GLY A 43 -5.96 -0.62 13.32
C GLY A 43 -7.04 0.33 12.80
N CYS A 44 -8.13 -0.23 12.28
CA CYS A 44 -9.34 0.51 11.97
C CYS A 44 -10.36 0.37 13.13
N PRO A 45 -11.28 1.34 13.33
CA PRO A 45 -11.51 2.51 12.49
C PRO A 45 -10.51 3.66 12.71
N LEU A 46 -10.19 4.39 11.63
CA LEU A 46 -9.39 5.61 11.69
C LEU A 46 -10.27 6.84 11.94
N LYS A 47 -9.81 7.75 12.79
CA LYS A 47 -10.53 8.96 13.16
C LYS A 47 -10.12 10.15 12.31
N ALA A 48 -11.12 10.94 11.89
CA ALA A 48 -10.89 12.17 11.14
C ALA A 48 -9.98 13.13 11.92
N GLY A 49 -8.98 13.70 11.26
CA GLY A 49 -8.10 14.72 11.84
C GLY A 49 -7.00 14.17 12.75
N GLN A 50 -6.79 12.85 12.77
CA GLN A 50 -5.69 12.22 13.47
C GLN A 50 -4.66 11.68 12.46
N ASP A 51 -3.38 11.82 12.80
CA ASP A 51 -2.28 11.29 12.02
C ASP A 51 -2.01 9.82 12.38
N TYR A 52 -1.67 9.04 11.36
CA TYR A 52 -1.34 7.61 11.48
C TYR A 52 -0.14 7.28 10.58
N ILE A 53 0.54 6.18 10.90
CA ILE A 53 1.64 5.66 10.08
C ILE A 53 1.22 4.34 9.45
N TYR A 54 1.21 4.28 8.12
CA TYR A 54 1.17 3.02 7.40
C TYR A 54 2.58 2.41 7.34
N ARG A 55 2.73 1.15 7.77
CA ARG A 55 4.00 0.42 7.69
C ARG A 55 3.75 -1.02 7.23
N ASP A 56 4.35 -1.35 6.10
CA ASP A 56 4.32 -2.68 5.51
C ASP A 56 5.74 -3.18 5.22
N ASN A 57 5.91 -4.51 5.18
CA ASN A 57 7.13 -5.16 4.73
C ASN A 57 6.84 -5.92 3.45
N ILE A 58 7.61 -5.62 2.41
CA ILE A 58 7.40 -6.18 1.08
C ILE A 58 8.53 -7.13 0.72
N ASP A 59 8.19 -8.37 0.42
CA ASP A 59 9.16 -9.35 -0.06
C ASP A 59 9.47 -9.16 -1.55
N VAL A 60 10.76 -9.09 -1.87
CA VAL A 60 11.23 -9.10 -3.26
C VAL A 60 11.41 -10.56 -3.69
N LEU A 61 10.41 -11.10 -4.40
CA LEU A 61 10.41 -12.51 -4.81
C LEU A 61 11.38 -12.78 -5.97
N GLN A 62 12.01 -13.95 -5.96
CA GLN A 62 12.95 -14.38 -7.01
C GLN A 62 12.33 -14.48 -8.41
N ILE A 63 11.00 -14.64 -8.50
CA ILE A 63 10.26 -14.66 -9.78
C ILE A 63 10.12 -13.27 -10.41
N TYR A 64 10.40 -12.20 -9.66
CA TYR A 64 10.25 -10.85 -10.17
C TYR A 64 11.33 -10.53 -11.22
N PRO A 65 10.94 -10.02 -12.39
CA PRO A 65 11.90 -9.75 -13.46
C PRO A 65 12.83 -8.59 -13.07
N ARG A 66 14.10 -8.70 -13.47
CA ARG A 66 15.14 -7.68 -13.22
C ARG A 66 15.00 -6.50 -14.17
N VAL A 67 13.96 -5.70 -13.97
CA VAL A 67 13.59 -4.58 -14.84
C VAL A 67 13.34 -3.30 -14.05
N LYS A 68 13.20 -2.18 -14.78
CA LYS A 68 12.64 -0.95 -14.21
C LYS A 68 11.12 -1.09 -14.15
N ALA A 69 10.53 -0.67 -13.06
CA ALA A 69 9.09 -0.62 -12.87
C ALA A 69 8.70 0.70 -12.20
N VAL A 70 7.47 1.14 -12.40
CA VAL A 70 6.84 2.18 -11.58
C VAL A 70 5.80 1.48 -10.72
N ILE A 71 5.98 1.51 -9.40
CA ILE A 71 5.03 0.90 -8.47
C ILE A 71 4.01 1.95 -8.10
N HIS A 72 2.75 1.70 -8.44
CA HIS A 72 1.62 2.46 -7.96
C HIS A 72 1.17 1.86 -6.63
N TRP A 73 1.23 2.66 -5.56
CA TRP A 73 0.84 2.27 -4.21
C TRP A 73 -0.35 3.10 -3.76
N GLY A 74 -1.50 2.46 -3.68
CA GLY A 74 -2.76 3.03 -3.24
C GLY A 74 -3.29 2.34 -1.98
N ILE A 75 -4.02 3.10 -1.17
CA ILE A 75 -4.85 2.57 -0.09
C ILE A 75 -6.23 3.22 -0.23
N THR A 76 -7.26 2.41 -0.41
CA THR A 76 -8.65 2.84 -0.58
C THR A 76 -9.42 2.71 0.73
N GLY A 77 -10.31 3.67 0.98
CA GLY A 77 -11.25 3.64 2.09
C GLY A 77 -12.50 2.80 1.79
N ASP A 78 -13.38 2.70 2.78
CA ASP A 78 -14.67 2.00 2.70
C ASP A 78 -15.67 2.65 1.72
N ASP A 79 -15.43 3.90 1.36
CA ASP A 79 -16.19 4.65 0.36
C ASP A 79 -15.69 4.49 -1.07
N GLY A 80 -14.61 3.72 -1.26
CA GLY A 80 -13.97 3.49 -2.55
C GLY A 80 -13.06 4.63 -3.03
N ASN A 81 -12.83 5.67 -2.22
CA ASN A 81 -11.88 6.74 -2.56
C ASN A 81 -10.48 6.41 -2.05
N ASP A 82 -9.46 6.88 -2.77
CA ASP A 82 -8.07 6.80 -2.34
C ASP A 82 -7.83 7.68 -1.12
N VAL A 83 -7.30 7.08 -0.06
CA VAL A 83 -6.83 7.75 1.15
C VAL A 83 -5.37 8.18 0.97
N ILE A 84 -4.58 7.29 0.37
CA ILE A 84 -3.18 7.52 -0.02
C ILE A 84 -3.01 6.94 -1.41
N CYS A 85 -2.31 7.66 -2.28
CA CYS A 85 -1.98 7.20 -3.62
C CYS A 85 -0.67 7.86 -4.07
N PHE A 86 0.35 7.06 -4.38
CA PHE A 86 1.64 7.56 -4.85
C PHE A 86 2.35 6.57 -5.78
N GLU A 87 3.31 7.08 -6.55
CA GLU A 87 4.13 6.29 -7.46
C GLU A 87 5.59 6.24 -7.01
N VAL A 88 6.19 5.05 -7.08
CA VAL A 88 7.60 4.81 -6.74
C VAL A 88 8.32 4.24 -7.96
N PRO A 89 9.22 5.02 -8.59
CA PRO A 89 10.14 4.47 -9.58
C PRO A 89 11.12 3.50 -8.90
N ALA A 90 11.09 2.24 -9.32
CA ALA A 90 11.91 1.17 -8.76
C ALA A 90 12.72 0.46 -9.86
N ARG A 91 13.83 -0.15 -9.44
CA ARG A 91 14.60 -1.08 -10.27
C ARG A 91 14.86 -2.34 -9.47
N ILE A 92 14.35 -3.46 -9.95
CA ILE A 92 14.54 -4.76 -9.32
C ILE A 92 15.94 -5.27 -9.71
N THR A 93 16.79 -5.48 -8.72
CA THR A 93 18.17 -5.95 -8.88
C THR A 93 18.43 -7.18 -7.99
N ASN A 94 19.59 -7.82 -8.20
CA ASN A 94 20.14 -8.84 -7.31
C ASN A 94 21.15 -8.22 -6.34
#